data_AF-A0A2G2Y8K9-F1
#
_entry.id   AF-A0A2G2Y8K9-F1
#
_cell.length_a   1.000
_cell.length_b   1.000
_cell.length_c   1.000
_cell.angle_alpha   90.00
_cell.angle_beta   90.00
_cell.angle_gamma   90.00
#
_symmetry.space_group_name_H-M   'P 1'
#
loop_
_entity.id
_entity.type
_entity.pdbx_description
1 polymer ?
#
loop_
_entity_poly.entity_id
_entity_poly.type
_entity_poly.pdbx_seq_one_letter_code
_entity_poly.pdbx_strand_id
1 'polypeptide(L)'
;MLSLFQDKGVKENEHHNAARVGIVAKPSAEFVAGILGTWLSGGCAVPLALSYPETELLHVMNDSDISIILSTEDHQELMNTIAAKTVARLSLIPLIPDVHSSKEHDQSKDMVSDGQQNLLEINSYGESPAFILYTSGTTGKPKGVVHTHNGVIAQVDVCSRLDVSIPMLLLDLDMIDSSPLCLLSNSLI
;
A
#
# COMPACT_ATOMS: atom_id res chain seq x y z
N MET A 1 12.72 -4.57 6.44
CA MET A 1 11.37 -4.72 5.87
C MET A 1 11.09 -6.17 5.51
N LEU A 2 11.88 -6.82 4.64
CA LEU A 2 11.71 -8.26 4.32
C LEU A 2 11.72 -9.20 5.54
N SER A 3 12.56 -8.95 6.55
CA SER A 3 12.62 -9.76 7.78
C SER A 3 11.36 -9.71 8.66
N LEU A 4 10.53 -8.66 8.55
CA LEU A 4 9.26 -8.56 9.27
C LEU A 4 8.21 -9.54 8.72
N PHE A 5 8.37 -9.98 7.47
CA PHE A 5 7.38 -10.80 6.77
C PHE A 5 7.79 -12.28 6.63
N GLN A 6 9.06 -12.61 6.87
CA GLN A 6 9.59 -13.97 6.75
C GLN A 6 9.24 -14.92 7.92
N ASP A 7 8.64 -14.41 9.01
CA ASP A 7 8.32 -15.22 10.20
C ASP A 7 7.03 -16.05 10.04
N LYS A 8 6.32 -15.94 8.92
CA LYS A 8 5.19 -16.81 8.58
C LYS A 8 5.66 -17.83 7.53
N GLY A 9 6.21 -18.94 8.00
CA GLY A 9 6.49 -20.11 7.16
C GLY A 9 5.23 -20.58 6.44
N VAL A 10 5.15 -20.33 5.14
CA VAL A 10 4.05 -20.77 4.28
C VAL A 10 4.34 -22.20 3.84
N LYS A 11 3.52 -23.15 4.29
CA LYS A 11 3.48 -24.52 3.76
C LYS A 11 2.53 -24.53 2.55
N GLU A 12 3.00 -25.09 1.45
CA GLU A 12 2.23 -25.30 0.22
C GLU A 12 1.02 -26.22 0.50
N ASN A 13 -0.19 -25.80 0.09
CA ASN A 13 -1.47 -26.54 0.04
C ASN A 13 -2.67 -26.06 0.90
N GLU A 14 -2.69 -24.82 1.40
CA GLU A 14 -3.94 -24.18 1.85
C GLU A 14 -4.19 -22.94 1.01
N HIS A 15 -5.46 -22.58 0.73
CA HIS A 15 -5.81 -21.30 0.08
C HIS A 15 -5.05 -20.18 0.77
N HIS A 16 -3.98 -19.69 0.13
CA HIS A 16 -2.98 -18.85 0.77
C HIS A 16 -3.64 -17.54 1.20
N ASN A 17 -3.99 -17.43 2.47
CA ASN A 17 -4.54 -16.21 3.03
C ASN A 17 -3.40 -15.19 3.15
N ALA A 18 -3.05 -14.50 2.06
CA ALA A 18 -1.97 -13.51 1.97
C ALA A 18 -2.12 -12.38 3.02
N ALA A 19 -1.18 -12.23 3.96
CA ALA A 19 -1.32 -11.31 5.09
C ALA A 19 -1.77 -9.89 4.66
N ARG A 20 -2.80 -9.33 5.31
CA ARG A 20 -3.29 -7.98 5.04
C ARG A 20 -2.49 -6.96 5.83
N VAL A 21 -1.95 -5.99 5.11
CA VAL A 21 -1.04 -4.96 5.60
C VAL A 21 -1.68 -3.60 5.37
N GLY A 22 -2.03 -2.92 6.46
CA GLY A 22 -2.54 -1.56 6.43
C GLY A 22 -1.44 -0.58 6.05
N ILE A 23 -1.66 0.30 5.07
CA ILE A 23 -0.67 1.30 4.65
C ILE A 23 -1.19 2.70 5.00
N VAL A 24 -0.40 3.42 5.79
CA VAL A 24 -0.71 4.77 6.27
C VAL A 24 0.42 5.71 5.87
N ALA A 25 0.28 6.32 4.70
CA ALA A 25 1.20 7.33 4.21
C ALA A 25 0.46 8.20 3.19
N LYS A 26 0.88 9.46 3.05
CA LYS A 26 0.45 10.32 1.94
C LYS A 26 1.02 9.78 0.62
N PRO A 27 0.47 10.15 -0.55
CA PRO A 27 1.08 9.81 -1.84
C PRO A 27 2.54 10.29 -1.90
N SER A 28 3.47 9.36 -1.74
CA SER A 28 4.92 9.60 -1.66
C SER A 28 5.71 8.35 -2.05
N ALA A 29 7.04 8.46 -2.09
CA ALA A 29 7.91 7.30 -2.31
C ALA A 29 7.72 6.24 -1.22
N GLU A 30 7.51 6.64 0.03
CA GLU A 30 7.24 5.75 1.16
C GLU A 30 5.93 4.99 0.99
N PHE A 31 4.88 5.65 0.48
CA PHE A 31 3.62 4.97 0.16
C PHE A 31 3.85 3.86 -0.86
N VAL A 32 4.53 4.17 -1.97
CA VAL A 32 4.88 3.18 -3.01
C VAL A 32 5.74 2.05 -2.42
N ALA A 33 6.73 2.38 -1.60
CA ALA A 33 7.58 1.38 -0.95
C ALA A 33 6.81 0.49 0.02
N GLY A 34 5.80 1.02 0.72
CA GLY A 34 4.89 0.24 1.57
C GLY A 34 4.08 -0.79 0.76
N ILE A 35 3.54 -0.38 -0.39
CA ILE A 35 2.83 -1.27 -1.31
C ILE A 35 3.76 -2.34 -1.87
N LEU A 36 4.89 -1.95 -2.47
CA LEU A 36 5.83 -2.88 -3.07
C LEU A 36 6.43 -3.85 -2.04
N GLY A 37 6.80 -3.35 -0.85
CA GLY A 37 7.29 -4.18 0.24
C GLY A 37 6.26 -5.22 0.70
N THR A 38 4.97 -4.84 0.71
CA THR A 38 3.86 -5.76 0.99
C THR A 38 3.78 -6.84 -0.09
N TRP A 39 3.80 -6.48 -1.36
CA TRP A 39 3.72 -7.45 -2.46
C TRP A 39 4.93 -8.39 -2.55
N LEU A 40 6.14 -7.85 -2.38
CA LEU A 40 7.37 -8.64 -2.36
C LEU A 40 7.41 -9.64 -1.18
N SER A 41 6.55 -9.44 -0.18
CA SER A 41 6.36 -10.39 0.92
C SER A 41 5.21 -11.38 0.73
N GLY A 42 4.51 -11.33 -0.41
CA GLY A 42 3.31 -12.12 -0.69
C GLY A 42 2.07 -11.64 0.05
N GLY A 43 2.02 -10.36 0.43
CA GLY A 43 0.95 -9.75 1.22
C GLY A 43 -0.11 -8.98 0.41
N CYS A 44 -1.28 -8.86 1.04
CA CYS A 44 -2.40 -7.97 0.79
C CYS A 44 -2.19 -6.49 1.15
N ALA A 45 -2.00 -5.55 0.23
CA ALA A 45 -1.98 -4.13 0.61
C ALA A 45 -3.39 -3.59 0.91
N VAL A 46 -3.56 -2.88 2.02
CA VAL A 46 -4.81 -2.22 2.40
C VAL A 46 -4.53 -0.76 2.74
N PRO A 47 -4.57 0.15 1.76
CA PRO A 47 -4.39 1.57 2.01
C PRO A 47 -5.47 2.12 2.96
N LEU A 48 -5.05 2.86 3.99
CA LEU A 48 -5.93 3.43 5.01
C LEU A 48 -6.04 4.95 4.83
N ALA A 49 -7.28 5.42 4.71
CA ALA A 49 -7.62 6.83 4.52
C ALA A 49 -7.57 7.57 5.86
N LEU A 50 -6.55 8.41 6.05
CA LEU A 50 -6.40 9.22 7.27
C LEU A 50 -7.47 10.30 7.41
N SER A 51 -8.13 10.65 6.31
CA SER A 51 -9.30 11.52 6.31
C SER A 51 -10.53 10.88 6.98
N TYR A 52 -10.54 9.55 7.17
CA TYR A 52 -11.67 8.85 7.77
C TYR A 52 -11.69 9.06 9.29
N PRO A 53 -12.90 9.17 9.89
CA PRO A 53 -13.01 9.18 11.34
C PRO A 53 -12.50 7.86 11.93
N GLU A 54 -12.04 7.90 13.19
CA GLU A 54 -11.46 6.73 13.87
C GLU A 54 -12.34 5.47 13.79
N THR A 55 -13.66 5.62 13.92
CA THR A 55 -14.62 4.52 13.85
C THR A 55 -14.63 3.82 12.49
N GLU A 56 -14.43 4.57 11.40
CA GLU A 56 -14.35 4.01 10.05
C GLU A 56 -13.00 3.34 9.81
N LEU A 57 -11.89 3.93 10.29
CA LEU A 57 -10.58 3.27 10.26
C LEU A 57 -10.60 1.93 11.02
N LEU A 58 -11.18 1.90 12.22
CA LEU A 58 -11.34 0.67 12.99
C LEU A 58 -12.24 -0.34 12.29
N HIS A 59 -13.31 0.10 11.62
CA HIS A 59 -14.15 -0.79 10.81
C HIS A 59 -13.34 -1.40 9.68
N VAL A 60 -12.62 -0.60 8.90
CA VAL A 60 -11.75 -1.06 7.80
C VAL A 60 -10.71 -2.05 8.31
N MET A 61 -10.00 -1.72 9.39
CA MET A 61 -8.95 -2.57 9.96
C MET A 61 -9.47 -3.93 10.42
N ASN A 62 -10.64 -3.97 11.06
CA ASN A 62 -11.24 -5.20 11.54
C ASN A 62 -11.88 -6.03 10.40
N ASP A 63 -12.59 -5.38 9.48
CA ASP A 63 -13.25 -6.04 8.35
C ASP A 63 -12.24 -6.67 7.37
N SER A 64 -11.08 -6.02 7.21
CA SER A 64 -9.99 -6.53 6.36
C SER A 64 -9.00 -7.43 7.08
N ASP A 65 -9.18 -7.74 8.38
CA ASP A 65 -8.24 -8.56 9.17
C ASP A 65 -6.78 -8.09 9.04
N ILE A 66 -6.55 -6.76 9.14
CA ILE A 66 -5.21 -6.17 9.13
C ILE A 66 -4.42 -6.68 10.33
N SER A 67 -3.27 -7.30 10.07
CA SER A 67 -2.38 -7.84 11.11
C SER A 67 -1.13 -6.98 11.35
N ILE A 68 -0.75 -6.16 10.35
CA ILE A 68 0.40 -5.26 10.39
C ILE A 68 -0.01 -3.93 9.78
N ILE A 69 0.41 -2.82 10.37
CA ILE A 69 0.26 -1.47 9.82
C ILE A 69 1.65 -0.94 9.52
N LEU A 70 1.87 -0.48 8.29
CA LEU A 70 3.02 0.30 7.88
C LEU A 70 2.63 1.77 7.86
N SER A 71 3.32 2.59 8.66
CA SER A 71 3.07 4.02 8.76
C SER A 71 4.33 4.83 8.50
N THR A 72 4.19 6.00 7.89
CA THR A 72 5.22 7.04 7.98
C THR A 72 5.27 7.63 9.40
N GLU A 73 6.40 8.26 9.74
CA GLU A 73 6.64 8.82 11.08
C GLU A 73 5.62 9.92 11.45
N ASP A 74 5.18 10.73 10.49
CA ASP A 74 4.21 11.81 10.68
C ASP A 74 2.82 11.32 11.12
N HIS A 75 2.51 10.04 10.96
CA HIS A 75 1.24 9.43 11.38
C HIS A 75 1.39 8.42 12.51
N GLN A 76 2.61 8.24 13.06
CA GLN A 76 2.90 7.19 14.03
C GLN A 76 2.09 7.31 15.32
N GLU A 77 1.95 8.53 15.87
CA GLU A 77 1.25 8.75 17.14
C GLU A 77 -0.25 8.42 17.03
N LEU A 78 -0.89 8.92 15.96
CA LEU A 78 -2.28 8.62 15.64
C LEU A 78 -2.47 7.11 15.48
N MET A 79 -1.63 6.47 14.66
CA MET A 79 -1.77 5.04 14.39
C MET A 79 -1.43 4.16 15.60
N ASN A 80 -0.55 4.59 16.51
CA ASN A 80 -0.34 3.89 17.78
C ASN A 80 -1.64 3.86 18.62
N THR A 81 -2.33 5.00 18.70
CA THR A 81 -3.59 5.13 19.45
C THR A 81 -4.69 4.25 18.86
N ILE A 82 -4.79 4.20 17.52
CA ILE A 82 -5.79 3.38 16.82
C ILE A 82 -5.42 1.90 16.91
N ALA A 83 -4.18 1.54 16.62
CA ALA A 83 -3.71 0.15 16.61
C ALA A 83 -3.85 -0.52 17.98
N ALA A 84 -3.69 0.23 19.08
CA ALA A 84 -3.91 -0.26 20.45
C ALA A 84 -5.34 -0.76 20.71
N LYS A 85 -6.32 -0.38 19.87
CA LYS A 85 -7.72 -0.83 19.92
C LYS A 85 -7.96 -2.06 19.03
N THR A 86 -6.91 -2.60 18.40
CA THR A 86 -6.96 -3.71 17.44
C THR A 86 -5.88 -4.75 17.76
N VAL A 87 -5.81 -5.82 16.98
CA VAL A 87 -4.74 -6.83 17.07
C VAL A 87 -3.52 -6.51 16.20
N ALA A 88 -3.58 -5.42 15.43
CA ALA A 88 -2.56 -5.09 14.43
C ALA A 88 -1.28 -4.54 15.07
N ARG A 89 -0.12 -4.95 14.54
CA ARG A 89 1.18 -4.41 14.95
C ARG A 89 1.57 -3.23 14.08
N LEU A 90 2.00 -2.12 14.69
CA LEU A 90 2.52 -0.96 13.97
C LEU A 90 4.01 -1.15 13.63
N SER A 91 4.41 -0.73 12.43
CA SER A 91 5.79 -0.66 11.98
C SER A 91 6.00 0.57 11.10
N LEU A 92 7.20 1.13 11.12
CA LEU A 92 7.50 2.33 10.34
C LEU A 92 8.00 1.98 8.94
N ILE A 93 7.56 2.75 7.96
CA ILE A 93 8.16 2.78 6.62
C ILE A 93 9.44 3.63 6.73
N PRO A 94 10.61 3.12 6.33
CA PRO A 94 11.84 3.90 6.33
C PRO A 94 11.71 5.13 5.42
N LEU A 95 12.22 6.27 5.87
CA LEU A 95 12.31 7.48 5.05
C LEU A 95 13.17 7.21 3.81
N ILE A 96 12.69 7.66 2.65
CA ILE A 96 13.42 7.54 1.39
C ILE A 96 14.05 8.90 1.09
N PRO A 97 15.40 9.02 1.14
CA PRO A 97 16.07 10.28 0.86
C PRO A 97 15.78 10.77 -0.55
N ASP A 98 15.55 12.07 -0.71
CA ASP A 98 15.38 12.68 -2.02
C ASP A 98 16.73 12.68 -2.76
N VAL A 99 16.81 11.87 -3.82
CA VAL A 99 18.01 11.69 -4.65
C VAL A 99 18.33 12.95 -5.47
N HIS A 100 17.46 13.96 -5.47
CA HIS A 100 17.70 15.23 -6.18
C HIS A 100 18.55 16.24 -5.40
N SER A 101 18.92 15.97 -4.13
CA SER A 101 19.56 16.96 -3.25
C SER A 101 21.07 16.81 -3.00
N SER A 102 21.79 15.90 -3.67
CA SER A 102 23.25 15.80 -3.51
C SER A 102 23.99 15.68 -4.85
N LYS A 103 24.31 16.84 -5.44
CA LYS A 103 25.51 16.97 -6.28
C LYS A 103 26.72 17.17 -5.37
N GLU A 104 27.15 16.13 -4.67
CA GLU A 104 28.54 16.07 -4.19
C GLU A 104 29.07 14.67 -4.48
N HIS A 105 30.09 14.62 -5.32
CA HIS A 105 30.88 13.43 -5.56
C HIS A 105 31.54 12.98 -4.26
N ASP A 106 31.21 11.78 -3.79
CA ASP A 106 32.23 10.97 -3.15
C ASP A 106 32.08 9.50 -3.54
N GLN A 107 33.14 8.96 -4.15
CA GLN A 107 33.23 7.57 -4.58
C GLN A 107 33.53 6.70 -3.35
N SER A 108 32.49 6.23 -2.65
CA SER A 108 32.60 5.01 -1.85
C SER A 108 31.93 3.87 -2.62
N LYS A 109 32.78 3.08 -3.26
CA LYS A 109 32.44 1.93 -4.07
C LYS A 109 32.33 0.70 -3.17
N ASP A 110 31.30 0.64 -2.33
CA ASP A 110 31.07 -0.52 -1.46
C ASP A 110 29.80 -1.28 -1.86
N MET A 111 30.07 -2.44 -2.49
CA MET A 111 29.25 -3.65 -2.47
C MET A 111 27.79 -3.54 -2.93
N VAL A 112 27.57 -3.30 -4.23
CA VAL A 112 26.36 -3.82 -4.91
C VAL A 112 26.58 -5.31 -5.16
N SER A 113 26.46 -6.12 -4.10
CA SER A 113 26.45 -7.57 -4.22
C SER A 113 25.00 -8.04 -4.43
N ASP A 114 24.67 -8.37 -5.67
CA ASP A 114 23.70 -9.40 -6.06
C ASP A 114 22.24 -9.26 -5.59
N GLY A 115 21.71 -8.03 -5.50
CA GLY A 115 20.30 -7.77 -5.18
C GLY A 115 19.30 -8.02 -6.33
N GLN A 116 19.76 -8.48 -7.50
CA GLN A 116 18.89 -8.76 -8.65
C GLN A 116 18.23 -10.14 -8.61
N GLN A 117 18.62 -11.00 -7.66
CA GLN A 117 18.19 -12.40 -7.62
C GLN A 117 16.81 -12.61 -6.94
N ASN A 118 16.14 -11.55 -6.49
CA ASN A 118 14.87 -11.67 -5.74
C ASN A 118 13.76 -10.74 -6.21
N LEU A 119 13.72 -10.36 -7.50
CA LEU A 119 12.47 -9.99 -8.17
C LEU A 119 11.61 -11.27 -8.37
N LEU A 120 11.48 -12.07 -7.31
CA LEU A 120 10.71 -13.30 -7.26
C LEU A 120 9.30 -12.95 -7.70
N GLU A 121 8.95 -13.46 -8.87
CA GLU A 121 7.64 -14.07 -9.08
C GLU A 121 6.44 -13.18 -8.73
N ILE A 122 6.51 -11.86 -8.99
CA ILE A 122 5.28 -11.05 -8.96
C ILE A 122 4.24 -11.61 -9.95
N ASN A 123 4.72 -12.23 -11.04
CA ASN A 123 3.90 -12.95 -12.02
C ASN A 123 3.30 -14.27 -11.50
N SER A 124 3.82 -14.87 -10.42
CA SER A 124 3.25 -16.10 -9.84
C SER A 124 2.06 -15.82 -8.92
N TYR A 125 1.82 -14.57 -8.56
CA TYR A 125 0.71 -14.20 -7.68
C TYR A 125 -0.65 -14.31 -8.37
N GLY A 126 -0.74 -14.17 -9.69
CA GLY A 126 -1.96 -14.48 -10.46
C GLY A 126 -3.24 -13.83 -9.92
N GLU A 127 -4.16 -14.67 -9.43
CA GLU A 127 -5.44 -14.26 -8.83
C GLU A 127 -5.36 -13.95 -7.32
N SER A 128 -4.17 -13.95 -6.72
CA SER A 128 -4.05 -13.56 -5.32
C SER A 128 -4.39 -12.07 -5.14
N PRO A 129 -4.97 -11.69 -4.00
CA PRO A 129 -5.23 -10.29 -3.69
C PRO A 129 -3.95 -9.45 -3.72
N ALA A 130 -3.99 -8.33 -4.43
CA ALA A 130 -2.96 -7.29 -4.45
C ALA A 130 -3.36 -6.11 -3.56
N PHE A 131 -4.63 -5.69 -3.65
CA PHE A 131 -5.21 -4.62 -2.84
C PHE A 131 -6.57 -4.99 -2.25
N ILE A 132 -6.91 -4.37 -1.13
CA ILE A 132 -8.30 -4.16 -0.70
C ILE A 132 -8.52 -2.65 -0.59
N LEU A 133 -9.41 -2.11 -1.41
CA LEU A 133 -9.78 -0.70 -1.41
C LEU A 133 -11.17 -0.52 -0.80
N TYR A 134 -11.27 0.32 0.23
CA TYR A 134 -12.54 0.59 0.88
C TYR A 134 -13.23 1.81 0.27
N THR A 135 -14.51 1.67 0.01
CA THR A 135 -15.35 2.74 -0.56
C THR A 135 -16.52 3.06 0.37
N SER A 136 -16.97 4.31 0.36
CA SER A 136 -18.14 4.73 1.14
C SER A 136 -19.40 4.05 0.60
N GLY A 137 -19.91 3.07 1.35
CA GLY A 137 -21.12 2.35 0.97
C GLY A 137 -22.38 3.19 1.25
N THR A 138 -23.37 3.12 0.36
CA THR A 138 -24.70 3.75 0.57
C THR A 138 -25.43 3.24 1.82
N THR A 139 -25.02 2.09 2.34
CA THR A 139 -25.53 1.46 3.57
C THR A 139 -24.87 2.00 4.85
N GLY A 140 -24.03 3.03 4.75
CA GLY A 140 -23.41 3.74 5.88
C GLY A 140 -22.14 3.11 6.45
N LYS A 141 -21.73 1.93 5.98
CA LYS A 141 -20.44 1.31 6.32
C LYS A 141 -19.57 1.14 5.08
N PRO A 142 -18.26 1.43 5.16
CA PRO A 142 -17.35 1.18 4.05
C PRO A 142 -17.32 -0.29 3.64
N LYS A 143 -17.17 -0.55 2.33
CA LYS A 143 -17.06 -1.89 1.77
C LYS A 143 -15.71 -2.07 1.08
N GLY A 144 -15.03 -3.17 1.40
CA GLY A 144 -13.76 -3.55 0.77
C GLY A 144 -13.98 -4.17 -0.60
N VAL A 145 -13.29 -3.64 -1.61
CA VAL A 145 -13.20 -4.17 -2.96
C VAL A 145 -11.83 -4.81 -3.11
N VAL A 146 -11.81 -6.10 -3.43
CA VAL A 146 -10.56 -6.86 -3.61
C VAL A 146 -10.10 -6.74 -5.05
N HIS A 147 -8.86 -6.30 -5.25
CA HIS A 147 -8.19 -6.28 -6.55
C HIS A 147 -7.09 -7.33 -6.56
N THR A 148 -7.03 -8.15 -7.61
CA THR A 148 -5.98 -9.17 -7.78
C THR A 148 -4.78 -8.59 -8.53
N HIS A 149 -3.62 -9.25 -8.42
CA HIS A 149 -2.43 -8.87 -9.19
C HIS A 149 -2.70 -8.87 -10.71
N ASN A 150 -3.38 -9.89 -11.24
CA ASN A 150 -3.79 -9.93 -12.64
C ASN A 150 -4.73 -8.78 -13.02
N GLY A 151 -5.68 -8.41 -12.16
CA GLY A 151 -6.58 -7.28 -12.39
C GLY A 151 -5.82 -5.95 -12.49
N VAL A 152 -4.85 -5.74 -11.60
CA VAL A 152 -3.95 -4.58 -11.61
C VAL A 152 -3.12 -4.54 -12.90
N ILE A 153 -2.50 -5.65 -13.29
CA ILE A 153 -1.70 -5.74 -14.52
C ILE A 153 -2.56 -5.44 -15.75
N ALA A 154 -3.76 -6.02 -15.83
CA ALA A 154 -4.69 -5.78 -16.93
C ALA A 154 -5.09 -4.30 -17.04
N GLN A 155 -5.33 -3.63 -15.90
CA GLN A 155 -5.63 -2.20 -15.88
C GLN A 155 -4.46 -1.37 -16.39
N VAL A 156 -3.23 -1.67 -15.95
CA VAL A 156 -2.01 -0.99 -16.40
C VAL A 156 -1.77 -1.21 -17.91
N ASP A 157 -1.96 -2.43 -18.42
CA ASP A 157 -1.83 -2.73 -19.86
C ASP A 157 -2.81 -1.88 -20.68
N VAL A 158 -4.08 -1.83 -20.27
CA VAL A 158 -5.10 -1.02 -20.97
C VAL A 158 -4.76 0.47 -20.93
N CYS A 159 -4.37 1.02 -19.79
CA CYS A 159 -3.95 2.43 -19.69
C CYS A 159 -2.77 2.74 -20.62
N SER A 160 -1.75 1.87 -20.65
CA SER A 160 -0.56 2.05 -21.49
C SER A 160 -0.89 2.05 -22.99
N ARG A 161 -1.89 1.26 -23.41
CA ARG A 161 -2.32 1.16 -24.81
C ARG A 161 -3.17 2.34 -25.27
N LEU A 162 -3.81 3.03 -24.33
CA LEU A 162 -4.67 4.18 -24.59
C LEU A 162 -3.92 5.53 -24.50
N ASP A 163 -2.59 5.50 -24.28
CA ASP A 163 -1.75 6.68 -24.04
C ASP A 163 -2.32 7.61 -22.96
N VAL A 164 -3.04 7.01 -22.01
CA VAL A 164 -3.44 7.70 -20.79
C VAL A 164 -2.27 7.53 -19.85
N SER A 165 -1.82 8.62 -19.22
CA SER A 165 -1.00 8.52 -18.01
C SER A 165 -1.66 7.51 -17.06
N ILE A 166 -0.98 7.00 -16.03
CA ILE A 166 -1.63 6.13 -15.05
C ILE A 166 -2.11 6.97 -13.85
N PRO A 167 -3.11 7.89 -13.95
CA PRO A 167 -3.76 8.40 -12.77
C PRO A 167 -4.89 7.46 -12.33
N MET A 168 -5.31 6.45 -13.12
CA MET A 168 -6.52 5.68 -12.78
C MET A 168 -6.36 4.78 -11.56
N LEU A 169 -5.18 4.20 -11.35
CA LEU A 169 -4.82 3.52 -10.09
C LEU A 169 -4.67 4.52 -8.93
N LEU A 170 -4.30 5.75 -9.28
CA LEU A 170 -4.20 6.86 -8.33
C LEU A 170 -5.57 7.47 -8.02
N LEU A 171 -6.60 7.38 -8.87
CA LEU A 171 -7.93 7.96 -8.63
C LEU A 171 -8.68 7.20 -7.53
N ASP A 172 -8.51 5.87 -7.47
CA ASP A 172 -9.03 5.07 -6.36
C ASP A 172 -8.24 5.33 -5.06
N LEU A 173 -6.96 5.72 -5.17
CA LEU A 173 -6.10 6.14 -4.05
C LEU A 173 -6.28 7.62 -3.66
N ASP A 174 -6.70 8.49 -4.57
CA ASP A 174 -7.06 9.88 -4.29
C ASP A 174 -8.31 9.88 -3.42
N MET A 175 -9.17 8.86 -3.52
CA MET A 175 -10.30 8.65 -2.62
C MET A 175 -9.92 8.42 -1.15
N ILE A 176 -8.65 8.12 -0.86
CA ILE A 176 -8.14 7.87 0.50
C ILE A 176 -7.74 9.18 1.21
N ASP A 177 -7.54 10.29 0.49
CA ASP A 177 -7.20 11.59 1.11
C ASP A 177 -7.86 12.83 0.46
N SER A 178 -8.75 12.63 -0.52
CA SER A 178 -9.52 13.72 -1.11
C SER A 178 -10.65 14.15 -0.18
N SER A 179 -10.46 15.27 0.50
CA SER A 179 -11.59 16.13 0.88
C SER A 179 -12.43 16.45 -0.38
N PRO A 180 -13.77 16.51 -0.31
CA PRO A 180 -14.65 16.70 -1.47
C PRO A 180 -14.47 18.04 -2.21
N LEU A 181 -13.52 18.88 -1.79
CA LEU A 181 -13.26 20.20 -2.38
C LEU A 181 -12.16 20.20 -3.45
N CYS A 182 -11.31 19.17 -3.56
CA CYS A 182 -10.22 19.17 -4.55
C CYS A 182 -10.66 18.81 -5.98
N LEU A 183 -11.76 18.07 -6.15
CA LEU A 183 -12.23 17.64 -7.48
C LEU A 183 -12.87 18.77 -8.31
N LEU A 184 -13.08 19.97 -7.75
CA LEU A 184 -13.62 21.13 -8.47
C LEU A 184 -12.56 22.14 -8.93
N SER A 185 -11.27 21.92 -8.64
CA SER A 185 -10.21 22.88 -8.98
C SER A 185 -9.60 22.69 -10.38
N ASN A 186 -9.81 21.55 -11.05
CA ASN A 186 -9.14 21.24 -12.33
C ASN A 186 -10.06 21.29 -13.56
N SER A 187 -11.15 22.06 -13.54
CA SER A 187 -12.00 22.31 -14.72
C SER A 187 -12.05 23.76 -15.18
N LEU A 188 -11.08 24.60 -14.78
CA LEU A 188 -10.93 25.95 -15.32
C LEU A 188 -9.46 26.29 -15.54
N ILE A 189 -8.88 25.78 -16.64
CA ILE A 189 -7.98 26.51 -17.53
C ILE A 189 -8.29 26.07 -18.97
#